data_AF-A0A7Z7FF18-F1
#
_entry.id   AF-A0A7Z7FF18-F1
#
_cell.length_a   1.000
_cell.length_b   1.000
_cell.length_c   1.000
_cell.angle_alpha   90.00
_cell.angle_beta   90.00
_cell.angle_gamma   90.00
#
_symmetry.space_group_name_H-M   'P 1'
#
loop_
_entity.id
_entity.type
_entity.pdbx_description
1 polymer ?
#
loop_
_entity_poly.entity_id
_entity_poly.type
_entity_poly.pdbx_seq_one_letter_code
_entity_poly.pdbx_strand_id
1 'polypeptide(L)'
;MGADDPLSKLVVDEGEITCFGAVVNYDYKVITEMDGALTVSLGVDDDSRLDEFQWENITGLVITPEGRFLAYNVRFGLEFVRPIS
;
A
#
# COMPACT_ATOMS: atom_id res chain seq x y z
N MET A 1 -6.46 -8.07 -15.46
CA MET A 1 -6.67 -8.90 -14.26
C MET A 1 -8.08 -8.63 -13.77
N GLY A 2 -8.83 -9.68 -13.43
CA GLY A 2 -10.21 -9.55 -12.92
C GLY A 2 -10.21 -9.41 -11.40
N ALA A 3 -11.28 -8.87 -10.82
CA ALA A 3 -11.41 -8.68 -9.37
C ALA A 3 -11.32 -9.98 -8.54
N ASP A 4 -11.56 -11.14 -9.17
CA ASP A 4 -11.48 -12.46 -8.52
C ASP A 4 -10.07 -13.07 -8.55
N ASP A 5 -9.09 -12.41 -9.18
CA ASP A 5 -7.71 -12.87 -9.21
C ASP A 5 -7.06 -12.72 -7.81
N PRO A 6 -6.54 -13.80 -7.20
CA PRO A 6 -5.79 -13.72 -5.95
C PRO A 6 -4.62 -12.72 -6.02
N LEU A 7 -4.07 -12.48 -7.21
CA LEU A 7 -3.03 -11.50 -7.48
C LEU A 7 -3.56 -10.08 -7.65
N SER A 8 -4.85 -9.82 -7.39
CA SER A 8 -5.45 -8.47 -7.33
C SER A 8 -5.80 -8.04 -5.90
N LYS A 9 -5.27 -8.72 -4.89
CA LYS A 9 -5.59 -8.49 -3.48
C LYS A 9 -4.51 -7.66 -2.78
N LEU A 10 -4.96 -6.88 -1.81
CA LEU A 10 -4.14 -6.29 -0.76
C LEU A 10 -4.55 -6.90 0.57
N VAL A 11 -3.57 -7.39 1.31
CA VAL A 11 -3.75 -7.96 2.66
C VAL A 11 -2.84 -7.19 3.61
N VAL A 12 -3.40 -6.77 4.74
CA VAL A 12 -2.67 -6.13 5.84
C VAL A 12 -2.96 -6.93 7.09
N ASP A 13 -1.94 -7.58 7.64
CA ASP A 13 -2.07 -8.46 8.81
C ASP A 13 -0.95 -8.18 9.81
N GLU A 14 -1.30 -7.69 11.00
CA GLU A 14 -0.36 -7.35 12.09
C GLU A 14 0.89 -6.53 11.70
N GLY A 15 0.85 -5.84 10.55
CA GLY A 15 1.98 -5.07 10.01
C GLY A 15 2.64 -5.70 8.78
N GLU A 16 2.45 -6.98 8.50
CA GLU A 16 2.79 -7.53 7.20
C GLU A 16 1.81 -7.01 6.16
N ILE A 17 2.34 -6.56 5.02
CA ILE A 17 1.54 -6.09 3.90
C ILE A 17 1.89 -6.95 2.69
N THR A 18 0.88 -7.58 2.11
CA THR A 18 1.00 -8.32 0.84
C THR A 18 0.16 -7.64 -0.22
N CYS A 19 0.78 -7.24 -1.33
CA CYS A 19 0.11 -6.59 -2.46
C CYS A 19 0.37 -7.41 -3.73
N PHE A 20 -0.70 -7.79 -4.44
CA PHE A 20 -0.62 -8.60 -5.67
C PHE A 20 0.12 -9.93 -5.49
N GLY A 21 -0.01 -10.53 -4.30
CA GLY A 21 0.66 -11.78 -3.94
C GLY A 21 2.15 -11.64 -3.58
N ALA A 22 2.70 -10.44 -3.57
CA ALA A 22 4.06 -10.15 -3.13
C ALA A 22 4.08 -9.43 -1.78
N VAL A 23 4.98 -9.86 -0.88
CA VAL A 23 5.20 -9.19 0.41
C VAL A 23 5.91 -7.87 0.18
N VAL A 24 5.39 -6.80 0.77
CA VAL A 24 5.98 -5.47 0.73
C VAL A 24 7.13 -5.41 1.73
N ASN A 25 8.36 -5.30 1.23
CA ASN A 25 9.57 -5.33 2.05
C ASN A 25 10.00 -3.92 2.48
N TYR A 26 9.42 -3.43 3.57
CA TYR A 26 9.69 -2.11 4.15
C TYR A 26 10.32 -2.23 5.55
N ASP A 27 11.14 -1.26 5.93
CA ASP A 27 11.82 -1.25 7.23
C ASP A 27 11.00 -0.45 8.28
N TYR A 28 10.31 0.61 7.84
CA TYR A 28 9.45 1.42 8.70
C TYR A 28 8.18 1.91 8.02
N LYS A 29 7.21 2.31 8.85
CA LYS A 29 6.00 3.01 8.41
C LYS A 29 5.79 4.28 9.20
N VAL A 30 5.29 5.31 8.52
CA VAL A 30 4.87 6.58 9.12
C VAL A 30 3.38 6.71 8.91
N ILE A 31 2.63 6.88 10.00
CA ILE A 31 1.18 7.07 9.96
C ILE A 31 0.89 8.55 10.22
N THR A 32 0.21 9.18 9.28
CA THR A 32 -0.16 10.59 9.34
C THR A 32 -1.64 10.74 9.06
N GLU A 33 -2.32 11.56 9.86
CA GLU A 33 -3.69 11.98 9.59
C GLU A 33 -3.70 13.47 9.24
N MET A 34 -4.26 13.82 8.09
CA MET A 34 -4.34 15.21 7.63
C MET A 34 -5.62 15.41 6.83
N ASP A 35 -6.36 16.47 7.14
CA ASP A 35 -7.63 16.82 6.48
C ASP A 35 -8.65 15.65 6.41
N GLY A 36 -8.66 14.79 7.45
CA GLY A 36 -9.54 13.63 7.55
C GLY A 36 -9.09 12.41 6.71
N ALA A 37 -7.95 12.51 6.01
CA ALA A 37 -7.32 11.38 5.34
C ALA A 37 -6.30 10.71 6.25
N LEU A 38 -6.36 9.39 6.39
CA LEU A 38 -5.34 8.60 7.07
C LEU A 38 -4.37 8.04 6.03
N THR A 39 -3.10 8.42 6.12
CA THR A 39 -2.03 7.99 5.23
C THR A 39 -1.01 7.15 5.98
N VAL A 40 -0.64 6.01 5.42
CA VAL A 40 0.48 5.17 5.87
C VAL A 40 1.55 5.21 4.78
N SER A 41 2.67 5.86 5.05
CA SER A 41 3.84 5.87 4.17
C SER A 41 4.79 4.75 4.59
N LEU A 42 5.30 4.00 3.62
CA LEU A 42 6.25 2.91 3.82
C LEU A 42 7.63 3.34 3.32
N GLY A 43 8.69 2.94 4.03
CA GLY A 43 10.05 3.29 3.66
C GLY A 43 11.08 2.25 4.09
N VAL A 44 12.29 2.43 3.59
CA VAL A 44 13.48 1.65 3.91
C VAL A 44 14.53 2.57 4.53
N ASP A 45 15.33 2.05 5.46
CA ASP A 45 16.36 2.82 6.17
C ASP A 45 17.63 2.99 5.32
N ASP A 46 17.85 2.09 4.35
CA ASP A 46 18.99 2.12 3.45
C ASP A 46 18.63 2.84 2.15
N ASP A 47 19.15 4.07 2.00
CA ASP A 47 18.95 4.91 0.81
C ASP A 47 19.34 4.21 -0.50
N SER A 48 20.29 3.26 -0.47
CA SER A 48 20.69 2.53 -1.69
C SER A 48 19.60 1.59 -2.22
N ARG A 49 18.65 1.19 -1.36
CA ARG A 49 17.48 0.38 -1.70
C ARG A 49 16.28 1.21 -2.12
N LEU A 50 16.33 2.54 -1.98
CA LEU A 50 15.15 3.40 -2.10
C LEU A 50 14.50 3.34 -3.49
N ASP A 51 15.30 3.43 -4.55
CA ASP A 51 14.79 3.43 -5.93
C ASP A 51 14.14 2.08 -6.28
N GLU A 52 14.79 0.98 -5.93
CA GLU A 52 14.27 -0.38 -6.12
C GLU A 52 12.98 -0.58 -5.30
N PHE A 53 12.99 -0.19 -4.03
CA PHE A 53 11.82 -0.26 -3.16
C PHE A 53 10.63 0.49 -3.75
N GLN A 54 10.84 1.75 -4.16
CA GLN A 54 9.78 2.59 -4.72
C GLN A 54 9.21 2.04 -6.02
N TRP A 55 10.04 1.38 -6.84
CA TRP A 55 9.64 0.84 -8.12
C TRP A 55 8.86 -0.48 -8.00
N GLU A 56 9.30 -1.36 -7.11
CA GLU A 56 8.77 -2.72 -6.97
C GLU A 56 7.60 -2.83 -5.99
N ASN A 57 7.52 -1.93 -5.02
CA ASN A 57 6.56 -2.01 -3.93
C ASN A 57 5.57 -0.85 -3.95
N ILE A 58 4.44 -1.04 -3.27
CA ILE A 58 3.65 0.11 -2.82
C ILE A 58 4.44 0.89 -1.77
N THR A 59 4.36 2.22 -1.84
CA THR A 59 5.04 3.10 -0.88
C THR A 59 4.07 3.88 -0.02
N GLY A 60 2.77 3.84 -0.33
CA GLY A 60 1.75 4.46 0.48
C GLY A 60 0.40 3.78 0.41
N LEU A 61 -0.33 3.88 1.52
CA LEU A 61 -1.73 3.51 1.67
C LEU A 61 -2.50 4.72 2.17
N VAL A 62 -3.71 4.96 1.64
CA VAL A 62 -4.54 6.10 2.04
C VAL A 62 -5.98 5.64 2.25
N ILE A 63 -6.56 6.02 3.38
CA ILE A 63 -8.01 6.07 3.56
C ILE A 63 -8.42 7.52 3.38
N THR A 64 -9.17 7.81 2.33
CA THR A 64 -9.67 9.18 2.08
C THR A 64 -10.80 9.53 3.07
N PRO A 65 -11.13 10.81 3.26
CA PRO A 65 -12.25 11.21 4.12
C PRO A 65 -13.59 10.59 3.70
N GLU A 66 -13.75 10.28 2.41
CA GLU A 66 -14.91 9.61 1.83
C GLU A 66 -14.92 8.09 2.05
N GLY A 67 -13.89 7.54 2.72
CA GLY A 67 -13.76 6.13 3.04
C GLY A 67 -13.19 5.27 1.91
N ARG A 68 -12.63 5.88 0.85
CA ARG A 68 -11.97 5.14 -0.23
C ARG A 68 -10.60 4.65 0.22
N PHE A 69 -10.23 3.43 -0.15
CA PHE A 69 -8.95 2.84 0.21
C PHE A 69 -8.03 2.77 -1.02
N LEU A 70 -6.92 3.49 -0.98
CA LEU A 70 -5.97 3.62 -2.08
C LEU A 70 -4.60 3.06 -1.69
N ALA A 71 -3.90 2.44 -2.64
CA ALA A 71 -2.48 2.16 -2.54
C ALA A 71 -1.75 2.75 -3.75
N TYR A 72 -0.52 3.20 -3.55
CA TYR A 72 0.26 3.81 -4.63
C TYR A 72 1.75 3.57 -4.49
N ASN A 73 2.45 3.78 -5.60
CA ASN A 73 3.89 3.96 -5.68
C ASN A 73 4.24 4.95 -6.81
N VAL A 74 5.51 4.99 -7.22
CA VAL A 74 5.97 5.89 -8.30
C VAL A 74 5.43 5.50 -9.68
N ARG A 75 4.86 4.29 -9.83
CA ARG A 75 4.40 3.74 -11.11
C ARG A 75 2.88 3.74 -11.25
N PHE A 76 2.14 3.57 -10.16
CA PHE A 76 0.69 3.44 -10.20
C PHE A 76 0.02 3.94 -8.91
N GLY A 77 -1.28 4.21 -9.02
CA GLY A 77 -2.20 4.34 -7.90
C GLY A 77 -3.45 3.52 -8.18
N LEU A 78 -3.89 2.74 -7.21
CA LEU A 78 -5.01 1.80 -7.33
C LEU A 78 -5.94 1.91 -6.14
N GLU A 79 -7.23 1.78 -6.40
CA GLU A 79 -8.27 1.71 -5.37
C GLU A 79 -8.62 0.26 -5.08
N PHE A 80 -8.67 -0.09 -3.79
CA PHE A 80 -9.15 -1.37 -3.31
C PHE A 80 -10.49 -1.19 -2.64
N VAL A 81 -11.39 -2.12 -2.92
CA VAL A 81 -12.67 -2.23 -2.23
C VAL A 81 -12.62 -3.40 -1.28
N ARG A 82 -13.26 -3.27 -0.11
CA ARG A 82 -13.44 -4.44 0.75
C ARG A 82 -14.32 -5.45 0.02
N PRO A 83 -14.00 -6.76 0.06
CA PRO A 83 -14.86 -7.78 -0.50
C PRO A 83 -16.22 -7.72 0.20
N ILE A 84 -17.30 -7.69 -0.59
CA ILE A 84 -18.66 -7.77 -0.08
C ILE A 84 -18.88 -9.25 0.32
N SER A 85 -19.03 -9.51 1.62
CA SER A 85 -19.40 -10.84 2.13
C SER A 85 -20.91 -11.06 2.08
#